data_AF-A0AAV6ZQP0-F1
#
_entry.id   AF-A0AAV6ZQP0-F1
#
_cell.length_a   1.000
_cell.length_b   1.000
_cell.length_c   1.000
_cell.angle_alpha   90.00
_cell.angle_beta   90.00
_cell.angle_gamma   90.00
#
_symmetry.space_group_name_H-M   'P 1'
#
loop_
_entity.id
_entity.type
_entity.pdbx_description
1 polymer ?
#
loop_
_entity_poly.entity_id
_entity_poly.type
_entity_poly.pdbx_seq_one_letter_code
_entity_poly.pdbx_strand_id
1 'polypeptide(L)' 'MSRVLIAGARGCSVMATGRGLIFRQLFEPVSCTYTYLLADPETKEAVLIDPVLETANRDAKLVTELGLNMVYAG' A
#
# COMPACT_ATOMS: atom_id res chain seq x y z
N MET A 1 24.08 -36.86 -0.09
CA MET A 1 23.77 -35.91 1.00
C MET A 1 24.12 -34.53 0.47
N SER A 2 23.28 -33.54 0.20
CA SER A 2 21.89 -33.23 0.56
C SER A 2 21.26 -32.53 -0.65
N ARG A 3 19.98 -32.80 -0.92
CA ARG A 3 19.18 -32.06 -1.90
C ARG A 3 18.92 -30.66 -1.32
N VAL A 4 19.36 -29.61 -2.01
CA VAL A 4 18.87 -28.26 -1.75
C VAL A 4 17.43 -28.20 -2.25
N LEU A 5 16.49 -28.06 -1.31
CA LEU A 5 15.09 -27.80 -1.61
C LEU A 5 15.00 -26.36 -2.13
N ILE A 6 14.67 -26.17 -3.40
CA ILE A 6 14.13 -24.89 -3.86
C ILE A 6 12.68 -24.85 -3.38
N ALA A 7 12.49 -24.38 -2.14
CA ALA A 7 11.17 -23.98 -1.68
C ALA A 7 10.82 -22.67 -2.36
N GLY A 8 10.09 -22.76 -3.48
CA GLY A 8 9.35 -21.63 -3.99
C GLY A 8 8.40 -21.17 -2.91
N ALA A 9 8.75 -20.08 -2.22
CA ALA A 9 7.85 -19.36 -1.33
C ALA A 9 6.74 -18.78 -2.19
N ARG A 10 5.72 -19.61 -2.46
CA ARG A 10 4.39 -19.13 -2.81
C ARG A 10 3.98 -18.27 -1.62
N GLY A 11 4.07 -16.94 -1.80
CA GLY A 11 3.54 -15.99 -0.86
C GLY A 11 2.12 -16.43 -0.54
N CYS A 12 1.91 -16.82 0.72
CA CYS A 12 0.60 -17.15 1.23
C CYS A 12 -0.17 -15.84 1.25
N SER A 13 -0.85 -15.51 0.16
CA SER A 13 -1.90 -14.51 0.20
C SER A 13 -3.00 -15.13 1.04
N VAL A 14 -3.09 -14.69 2.30
CA VAL A 14 -4.31 -14.86 3.08
C VAL A 14 -5.42 -14.20 2.24
N MET A 15 -6.18 -15.01 1.51
CA MET A 15 -7.42 -14.57 0.88
C MET A 15 -8.45 -14.44 1.99
N ALA A 16 -8.42 -13.30 2.69
CA ALA A 16 -9.47 -12.95 3.64
C ALA A 16 -10.79 -12.84 2.88
N THR A 17 -11.75 -13.69 3.23
CA THR A 17 -13.08 -13.79 2.61
C THR A 17 -14.02 -12.70 3.13
N GLY A 18 -13.60 -11.45 2.98
CA GLY A 18 -14.37 -10.24 3.19
C GLY A 18 -13.65 -9.13 2.43
N ARG A 19 -14.39 -8.26 1.72
CA ARG A 19 -13.84 -7.14 0.93
C ARG A 19 -12.75 -6.41 1.73
N GLY A 20 -11.48 -6.76 1.48
CA GLY A 20 -10.40 -6.37 2.38
C GLY A 20 -10.16 -4.87 2.29
N LEU A 21 -9.59 -4.25 3.31
CA LEU A 21 -9.10 -2.87 3.18
C LEU A 21 -7.64 -2.91 2.73
N ILE A 22 -7.29 -2.21 1.65
CA ILE A 22 -5.88 -1.95 1.32
C ILE A 22 -5.41 -0.86 2.29
N PHE A 23 -4.41 -1.21 3.10
CA PHE A 23 -3.82 -0.32 4.11
C PHE A 23 -2.31 -0.22 3.92
N ARG A 24 -1.79 1.01 3.86
CA ARG A 24 -0.36 1.32 3.94
C ARG A 24 -0.12 2.52 4.84
N GLN A 25 0.89 2.41 5.70
CA GLN A 25 1.43 3.52 6.47
C GLN A 25 2.76 3.96 5.84
N LEU A 26 2.92 5.25 5.61
CA LEU A 26 4.08 5.85 4.98
C LEU A 26 4.69 6.86 5.94
N PHE A 27 5.96 6.70 6.26
CA PHE A 27 6.67 7.60 7.16
C PHE A 27 7.43 8.67 6.37
N GLU A 28 7.29 9.93 6.77
CA GLU A 28 8.11 11.03 6.28
C GLU A 28 9.16 11.39 7.34
N PRO A 29 10.46 11.24 7.05
CA PRO A 29 11.51 11.34 8.07
C PRO A 29 11.87 12.76 8.54
N VAL A 30 11.55 13.82 7.79
CA VAL A 30 11.94 15.20 8.11
C VAL A 30 10.97 15.83 9.12
N SER A 31 9.68 15.69 8.88
CA SER A 31 8.58 16.15 9.75
C SER A 31 8.19 15.10 10.79
N CYS A 32 8.66 13.86 10.63
CA CYS A 32 8.24 12.71 11.42
C CYS A 32 6.73 12.42 11.33
N THR A 33 6.10 12.83 10.22
CA THR A 33 4.68 12.63 9.96
C THR A 33 4.41 11.24 9.39
N TYR A 34 3.25 10.69 9.73
CA TYR A 34 2.75 9.45 9.17
C TYR A 34 1.57 9.72 8.26
N THR A 35 1.75 9.44 6.97
CA THR A 35 0.69 9.47 5.97
C THR A 35 0.06 8.08 5.84
N TYR A 36 -1.28 8.01 5.77
CA TYR A 36 -1.99 6.74 5.62
C TYR A 36 -2.69 6.65 4.28
N LEU A 37 -2.45 5.57 3.54
CA LEU A 37 -3.17 5.20 2.32
C LEU A 37 -4.19 4.12 2.65
N LEU A 38 -5.46 4.45 2.45
CA LEU A 38 -6.61 3.56 2.59
C LEU A 38 -7.23 3.37 1.21
N ALA A 39 -7.53 2.14 0.81
CA ALA A 39 -8.24 1.90 -0.45
C ALA A 39 -9.14 0.67 -0.43
N ASP A 40 -10.21 0.73 -1.22
CA ASP A 40 -11.08 -0.40 -1.48
C ASP A 40 -10.50 -1.23 -2.65
N PRO A 41 -10.23 -2.54 -2.48
CA PRO A 41 -9.69 -3.41 -3.50
C PRO A 41 -10.67 -3.69 -4.65
N GLU A 42 -11.98 -3.53 -4.45
CA GLU A 42 -13.00 -3.74 -5.49
C GLU A 42 -13.11 -2.51 -6.38
N THR A 43 -13.44 -1.33 -5.82
CA THR A 43 -13.62 -0.08 -6.58
C THR A 43 -12.31 0.58 -6.98
N LYS A 44 -11.19 0.22 -6.33
CA LYS A 44 -9.89 0.86 -6.45
C LYS A 44 -9.83 2.29 -5.95
N GLU A 45 -10.88 2.81 -5.31
CA GLU A 45 -10.87 4.16 -4.75
C GLU A 45 -9.94 4.23 -3.53
N ALA A 46 -9.16 5.31 -3.46
CA ALA A 46 -8.13 5.50 -2.46
C ALA A 46 -8.14 6.90 -1.84
N VAL A 47 -7.82 6.95 -0.55
CA VAL A 47 -7.70 8.17 0.27
C VAL A 47 -6.34 8.22 0.94
N LEU A 48 -5.72 9.41 0.93
CA LEU A 48 -4.50 9.73 1.67
C LEU A 48 -4.84 10.66 2.82
N ILE A 49 -4.47 10.26 4.03
CA ILE A 49 -4.65 11.03 5.26
C ILE A 49 -3.30 11.59 5.67
N ASP A 50 -3.26 12.89 5.95
CA ASP A 50 -2.06 13.64 6.34
C ASP A 50 -0.88 13.51 5.33
N PRO A 51 -1.12 13.68 4.01
CA PRO A 51 -0.06 13.68 3.02
C PRO A 51 0.87 14.88 3.19
N VAL A 52 2.17 14.63 3.09
CA VAL A 52 3.21 15.65 3.13
C VAL A 52 3.63 15.99 1.69
N LEU A 53 3.66 17.29 1.34
CA LEU A 53 3.89 17.76 -0.03
C LEU A 53 5.23 17.27 -0.59
N GLU A 54 6.26 17.23 0.24
CA GLU A 54 7.61 16.79 -0.07
C GLU A 54 7.64 15.32 -0.51
N THR A 55 6.73 14.48 0.01
CA THR A 55 6.60 13.07 -0.36
C THR A 55 5.49 12.78 -1.35
N ALA A 56 4.78 13.79 -1.85
CA ALA A 56 3.65 13.61 -2.77
C ALA A 56 4.00 12.75 -4.00
N ASN A 57 5.22 12.89 -4.54
CA ASN A 57 5.69 12.06 -5.67
C ASN A 57 5.83 10.58 -5.31
N ARG A 58 6.32 10.25 -4.11
CA ARG A 58 6.41 8.87 -3.61
C ARG A 58 5.01 8.28 -3.47
N ASP A 59 4.10 9.05 -2.88
CA ASP A 59 2.75 8.60 -2.56
C ASP A 59 1.92 8.40 -3.86
N ALA A 60 2.02 9.33 -4.81
CA ALA A 60 1.41 9.21 -6.14
C ALA A 60 1.95 8.01 -6.95
N LYS A 61 3.24 7.73 -6.84
CA LYS A 61 3.85 6.55 -7.47
C LYS A 61 3.28 5.26 -6.87
N LEU A 62 3.14 5.19 -5.55
CA LEU A 62 2.56 4.03 -4.88
C LEU A 62 1.09 3.80 -5.29
N VAL A 63 0.29 4.86 -5.34
CA VAL A 63 -1.10 4.80 -5.83
C VAL A 63 -1.15 4.24 -7.25
N THR A 64 -0.27 4.71 -8.13
CA THR A 64 -0.16 4.22 -9.52
C THR A 64 0.25 2.75 -9.59
N GLU A 65 1.26 2.34 -8.83
CA GLU A 65 1.76 0.95 -8.80
C GLU A 65 0.73 -0.04 -8.25
N LEU A 66 -0.14 0.41 -7.33
CA LEU A 66 -1.22 -0.38 -6.78
C LEU A 66 -2.48 -0.38 -7.68
N GLY A 67 -2.49 0.40 -8.77
CA GLY A 67 -3.63 0.53 -9.67
C GLY A 67 -4.85 1.15 -8.99
N LEU A 68 -4.63 2.16 -8.15
CA LEU A 68 -5.65 2.83 -7.36
C LEU A 68 -6.04 4.18 -7.97
N ASN A 69 -7.27 4.60 -7.70
CA ASN A 69 -7.85 5.87 -8.10
C ASN A 69 -7.94 6.79 -6.89
N MET A 70 -7.18 7.89 -6.91
CA MET A 70 -7.15 8.85 -5.81
C MET A 70 -8.45 9.67 -5.79
N VAL A 71 -9.26 9.53 -4.74
CA VAL A 71 -10.51 10.30 -4.59
C VAL A 71 -10.37 11.47 -3.61
N TYR A 72 -9.46 11.39 -2.65
CA TYR A 72 -9.21 12.45 -1.68
C TYR A 72 -7.79 12.40 -1.11
N ALA A 73 -7.18 13.57 -0.93
CA ALA A 73 -5.93 13.78 -0.20
C ALA A 73 -6.12 14.99 0.70
N GLY A 74 -5.99 14.77 2.02
CA GLY A 74 -6.28 15.77 3.05
C GLY A 74 -5.18 16.76 3.33
#